data_AF-A0A351X244-F1
#
_entry.id   AF-A0A351X244-F1
#
_cell.length_a   1.000
_cell.length_b   1.000
_cell.length_c   1.000
_cell.angle_alpha   90.00
_cell.angle_beta   90.00
_cell.angle_gamma   90.00
#
_symmetry.space_group_name_H-M   'P 1'
#
loop_
_entity.id
_entity.type
_entity.pdbx_description
1 polymer ?
#
loop_
_entity_poly.entity_id
_entity_poly.type
_entity_poly.pdbx_seq_one_letter_code
_entity_poly.pdbx_strand_id
1 'polypeptide(L)'
;EALQTTNPIVSTYIYGKGVWAEMRLRTDSGTWSEWVPFQENVTWQLPPINGTHALAVELRAAGAVTAGTSSSDVIMLTGIPVPEGSVQVFLPFLSR
;
A
#
# COMPACT_ATOMS: atom_id res chain seq x y z
N GLU A 1 -8.26 -2.25 17.27
CA GLU A 1 -6.99 -2.99 17.10
C GLU A 1 -6.51 -2.76 15.69
N ALA A 2 -5.20 -2.59 15.46
CA ALA A 2 -4.65 -2.49 14.10
C ALA A 2 -4.47 -3.90 13.52
N LEU A 3 -4.74 -4.08 12.23
CA LEU A 3 -4.47 -5.35 11.55
C LEU A 3 -2.96 -5.61 11.54
N GLN A 4 -2.52 -6.82 11.90
CA GLN A 4 -1.10 -7.17 11.93
C GLN A 4 -0.72 -8.05 10.73
N THR A 5 0.45 -7.79 10.15
CA THR A 5 1.02 -8.59 9.06
C THR A 5 2.54 -8.68 9.19
N THR A 6 3.11 -9.76 8.66
CA THR A 6 4.55 -9.94 8.47
C THR A 6 4.97 -9.86 7.00
N ASN A 7 4.03 -9.46 6.12
CA ASN A 7 4.26 -9.28 4.69
C ASN A 7 3.84 -7.85 4.29
N PRO A 8 4.74 -7.06 3.65
CA PRO A 8 4.39 -5.72 3.17
C PRO A 8 3.38 -5.75 2.02
N ILE A 9 3.19 -6.89 1.34
CA ILE A 9 2.14 -7.06 0.34
C ILE A 9 0.84 -7.44 1.05
N VAL A 10 -0.13 -6.55 1.02
CA VAL A 10 -1.45 -6.72 1.64
C VAL A 10 -2.54 -6.76 0.58
N SER A 11 -3.62 -7.48 0.88
CA SER A 11 -4.84 -7.44 0.08
C SER A 11 -5.92 -6.69 0.83
N THR A 12 -6.51 -5.69 0.20
CA THR A 12 -7.56 -4.86 0.80
C THR A 12 -8.86 -4.98 0.03
N TYR A 13 -9.96 -4.97 0.77
CA TYR A 13 -11.30 -4.93 0.20
C TYR A 13 -11.90 -3.53 0.39
N ILE A 14 -12.35 -2.93 -0.71
CA ILE A 14 -12.91 -1.57 -0.75
C ILE A 14 -14.39 -1.67 -1.13
N TYR A 15 -15.25 -1.17 -0.25
CA TYR A 15 -16.69 -1.09 -0.51
C TYR A 15 -17.02 0.08 -1.43
N GLY A 16 -18.08 -0.06 -2.24
CA GLY A 16 -18.55 1.02 -3.12
C GLY A 16 -18.72 0.66 -4.59
N LYS A 17 -18.73 -0.64 -4.92
CA LYS A 17 -19.05 -1.11 -6.27
C LYS A 17 -20.40 -0.58 -6.74
N GLY A 18 -20.43 -0.09 -7.97
CA GLY A 18 -21.62 0.51 -8.59
C GLY A 18 -21.93 1.93 -8.10
N VAL A 19 -21.19 2.46 -7.11
CA VAL A 19 -21.31 3.84 -6.62
C VAL A 19 -20.14 4.68 -7.11
N TRP A 20 -18.93 4.17 -6.98
CA TRP A 20 -17.71 4.86 -7.39
C TRP A 20 -17.13 4.24 -8.67
N ALA A 21 -16.54 5.08 -9.51
CA ALA A 21 -15.97 4.66 -10.79
C ALA A 21 -14.44 4.63 -10.76
N GLU A 22 -13.83 5.49 -9.95
CA GLU A 22 -12.38 5.61 -9.84
C GLU A 22 -11.96 5.67 -8.38
N MET A 23 -10.73 5.24 -8.13
CA MET A 23 -10.11 5.25 -6.81
C MET A 23 -8.63 5.59 -6.93
N ARG A 24 -8.05 6.06 -5.83
CA ARG A 24 -6.60 6.15 -5.65
C ARG A 24 -6.23 5.85 -4.22
N LEU A 25 -5.03 5.34 -4.02
CA LEU A 25 -4.54 4.92 -2.71
C LEU A 25 -3.27 5.67 -2.34
N ARG A 26 -3.02 5.82 -1.06
CA ARG A 26 -1.73 6.27 -0.52
C ARG A 26 -1.41 5.52 0.75
N THR A 27 -0.12 5.44 1.06
CA THR A 27 0.35 5.01 2.39
C THR A 27 0.95 6.20 3.13
N ASP A 28 0.59 6.31 4.40
CA ASP A 28 1.03 7.35 5.33
C ASP A 28 0.79 8.77 4.75
N SER A 29 1.79 9.64 4.89
CA SER A 29 1.82 10.98 4.27
C SER A 29 2.45 10.98 2.87
N GLY A 30 2.58 9.80 2.24
CA GLY A 30 3.14 9.65 0.91
C GLY A 30 2.26 10.23 -0.20
N THR A 31 2.79 10.18 -1.43
CA THR A 31 2.07 10.63 -2.63
C THR A 31 0.89 9.70 -2.93
N TRP A 32 -0.23 10.29 -3.32
CA TRP A 32 -1.35 9.54 -3.87
C TRP A 32 -0.97 8.85 -5.17
N SER A 33 -1.44 7.63 -5.38
CA SER A 33 -1.38 7.00 -6.70
C SER A 33 -2.16 7.84 -7.72
N GLU A 34 -1.91 7.57 -8.99
CA GLU A 34 -2.82 7.98 -10.05
C GLU A 34 -4.23 7.44 -9.78
N TRP A 35 -5.23 8.14 -10.32
CA TRP A 35 -6.60 7.63 -10.33
C TRP A 35 -6.67 6.43 -11.25
N VAL A 36 -7.19 5.32 -10.72
CA VAL A 36 -7.41 4.07 -11.47
C VAL A 36 -8.89 3.70 -11.41
N PRO A 37 -9.39 2.86 -12.35
CA PRO A 37 -10.73 2.32 -12.25
C PRO A 37 -10.97 1.65 -10.89
N PHE A 38 -12.18 1.83 -10.34
CA PHE A 38 -12.56 1.23 -9.06
C PHE A 38 -12.43 -0.30 -9.10
N GLN A 39 -11.78 -0.86 -8.07
CA GLN A 39 -11.71 -2.29 -7.85
C GLN A 39 -12.04 -2.59 -6.39
N GLU A 40 -12.81 -3.66 -6.17
CA GLU A 40 -13.16 -4.10 -4.82
C GLU A 40 -11.95 -4.71 -4.11
N ASN A 41 -11.12 -5.45 -4.82
CA ASN A 41 -9.95 -6.13 -4.24
C ASN A 41 -8.69 -5.50 -4.82
N VAL A 42 -7.83 -4.98 -3.95
CA VAL A 42 -6.57 -4.34 -4.33
C VAL A 42 -5.42 -5.01 -3.61
N THR A 43 -4.42 -5.44 -4.36
CA THR A 43 -3.12 -5.80 -3.80
C THR A 43 -2.27 -4.54 -3.72
N TRP A 44 -1.82 -4.20 -2.51
CA TRP A 44 -1.04 -3.01 -2.24
C TRP A 44 0.26 -3.37 -1.54
N GLN A 45 1.34 -2.68 -1.92
CA GLN A 45 2.65 -2.84 -1.29
C GLN A 45 2.90 -1.69 -0.31
N LEU A 46 2.95 -2.01 0.97
CA LEU A 46 3.37 -1.09 2.03
C LEU A 46 4.89 -0.83 1.93
N PRO A 47 5.37 0.30 2.47
CA PRO A 47 6.80 0.49 2.71
C PRO A 47 7.37 -0.72 3.48
N PRO A 48 8.50 -1.31 3.04
CA PRO A 48 9.10 -2.45 3.71
C PRO A 48 9.88 -1.97 4.95
N ILE A 49 9.18 -1.39 5.91
CA ILE A 49 9.73 -0.87 7.16
C ILE A 49 8.80 -1.34 8.28
N ASN A 50 9.32 -2.03 9.29
CA ASN A 50 8.48 -2.44 10.40
C ASN A 50 7.89 -1.23 11.12
N GLY A 51 6.63 -1.32 11.50
CA GLY A 51 5.90 -0.25 12.17
C GLY A 51 4.47 -0.13 11.71
N THR A 52 3.85 0.96 12.12
CA THR A 52 2.47 1.29 11.79
C THR A 52 2.41 2.03 10.46
N HIS A 53 1.60 1.53 9.53
CA HIS A 53 1.30 2.17 8.26
C HIS A 53 -0.19 2.47 8.14
N ALA A 54 -0.54 3.68 7.74
CA ALA A 54 -1.90 4.07 7.42
C ALA A 54 -2.14 3.92 5.91
N LEU A 55 -3.02 3.02 5.50
CA LEU A 55 -3.45 2.90 4.11
C LEU A 55 -4.74 3.68 3.94
N ALA A 56 -4.71 4.69 3.07
CA ALA A 56 -5.88 5.51 2.76
C ALA A 56 -6.31 5.33 1.31
N VAL A 57 -7.60 5.46 1.07
CA VAL A 57 -8.24 5.45 -0.24
C VAL A 57 -9.10 6.69 -0.41
N GLU A 58 -9.06 7.28 -1.59
CA GLU A 58 -10.03 8.24 -2.07
C GLU A 58 -10.83 7.64 -3.22
N LEU A 59 -12.12 7.94 -3.26
CA LEU A 59 -13.08 7.43 -4.23
C LEU A 59 -13.78 8.58 -4.92
N ARG A 60 -14.02 8.45 -6.23
CA ARG A 60 -14.73 9.47 -7.01
C ARG A 60 -15.62 8.88 -8.10
N ALA A 61 -16.58 9.69 -8.55
CA ALA A 61 -17.40 9.39 -9.71
C ALA A 61 -16.57 9.58 -11.01
N ALA A 62 -17.01 8.98 -12.10
CA ALA A 62 -16.27 8.99 -13.36
C ALA A 62 -16.02 10.42 -13.86
N GLY A 63 -14.75 10.79 -14.05
CA GLY A 63 -14.36 12.10 -14.58
C GLY A 63 -14.51 13.26 -13.58
N ALA A 64 -14.83 12.97 -12.31
CA ALA A 64 -14.82 13.99 -11.28
C ALA A 64 -13.38 14.47 -11.01
N VAL A 65 -13.21 15.78 -10.78
CA VAL A 65 -11.88 16.34 -10.48
C VAL A 65 -11.46 16.03 -9.03
N THR A 66 -12.43 16.00 -8.12
CA THR A 66 -12.22 15.82 -6.68
C THR A 66 -12.73 14.47 -6.19
N ALA A 67 -12.18 14.00 -5.07
CA ALA A 67 -12.73 12.86 -4.34
C ALA A 67 -14.14 13.17 -3.82
N GLY A 68 -15.04 12.20 -3.90
CA GLY A 68 -16.36 12.26 -3.27
C GLY A 68 -16.35 11.70 -1.84
N THR A 69 -15.45 10.77 -1.54
CA THR A 69 -15.23 10.27 -0.18
C THR A 69 -13.82 9.72 -0.01
N SER A 70 -13.41 9.55 1.25
CA SER A 70 -12.13 8.97 1.64
C SER A 70 -12.28 8.06 2.85
N SER A 71 -11.49 6.99 2.91
CA SER A 71 -11.42 6.08 4.04
C SER A 71 -9.96 5.69 4.32
N SER A 72 -9.65 5.30 5.55
CA SER A 72 -8.31 4.86 5.93
C SER A 72 -8.35 3.83 7.04
N ASP A 73 -7.41 2.89 7.00
CA ASP A 73 -7.18 1.90 8.05
C ASP A 73 -5.68 1.83 8.39
N VAL A 74 -5.38 1.23 9.55
CA VAL A 74 -4.04 1.14 10.12
C VAL A 74 -3.60 -0.31 10.17
N ILE A 75 -2.43 -0.55 9.60
CA ILE A 75 -1.79 -1.87 9.51
C ILE A 75 -0.46 -1.81 10.25
N MET A 76 -0.24 -2.74 11.17
CA MET A 76 1.03 -2.93 11.86
C MET A 76 1.87 -4.00 11.14
N LEU A 77 2.96 -3.58 10.51
CA LEU A 77 3.94 -4.46 9.90
C LEU A 77 4.98 -4.87 10.95
N THR A 78 5.00 -6.15 11.33
CA THR A 78 5.90 -6.67 12.38
C THR A 78 7.08 -7.48 11.83
N GLY A 79 7.10 -7.73 10.53
CA GLY A 79 8.18 -8.39 9.84
C GLY A 79 8.14 -8.09 8.35
N ILE A 80 9.29 -8.18 7.71
CA ILE A 80 9.42 -8.16 6.26
C ILE A 80 10.04 -9.52 5.90
N PRO A 81 9.42 -10.31 5.01
CA PRO A 81 9.99 -11.58 4.62
C PRO A 81 11.32 -11.29 3.93
N VAL A 82 12.42 -11.74 4.54
CA VAL A 82 13.69 -11.78 3.86
C VAL A 82 13.55 -12.89 2.82
N PRO A 83 13.75 -12.63 1.51
CA PRO A 83 13.74 -13.71 0.53
C PRO A 83 14.73 -14.77 1.01
N GLU A 84 14.25 -16.00 1.17
CA GLU A 84 15.09 -17.13 1.60
C GLU A 84 16.30 -17.19 0.67
N GLY A 85 17.47 -16.80 1.16
CA GLY A 85 18.69 -16.68 0.36
C GLY A 85 19.12 -15.26 0.00
N SER A 86 18.85 -14.23 0.82
CA SER A 86 19.52 -12.93 0.69
C SER A 86 21.06 -13.13 0.67
N VAL A 87 21.65 -13.10 -0.52
CA VAL A 87 23.09 -13.28 -0.72
C VAL A 87 23.79 -11.99 -0.29
N GLN A 88 24.62 -12.10 0.74
CA GLN A 88 25.59 -11.05 1.06
C GLN A 88 26.66 -11.04 -0.03
N VAL A 89 26.63 -10.06 -0.93
CA VAL A 89 27.68 -9.86 -1.93
C VAL A 89 28.81 -9.08 -1.28
N PHE A 90 29.93 -9.74 -0.99
CA PHE A 90 31.15 -9.08 -0.53
C PHE A 90 31.90 -8.52 -1.75
N LEU A 91 32.03 -7.19 -1.82
CA LEU A 91 32.88 -6.53 -2.81
C LEU A 91 34.35 -6.64 -2.35
N PRO A 92 35.26 -7.27 -3.11
CA PRO A 92 36.67 -7.28 -2.74
C PRO A 92 37.25 -5.88 -2.95
N PHE A 93 37.81 -5.29 -1.88
CA PHE A 93 38.75 -4.19 -2.02
C PHE A 93 40.14 -4.78 -2.23
N LEU A 94 40.74 -4.54 -3.40
CA LEU A 94 42.17 -4.76 -3.60
C LEU A 94 42.89 -3.56 -2.97
N SER A 95 43.42 -3.75 -1.76
CA SER A 95 44.39 -2.81 -1.19
C SER A 95 45.64 -2.82 -2.08
N ARG A 96 46.06 -1.64 -2.53
CA ARG A 96 47.28 -1.43 -3.32
C ARG A 96 48.49 -1.23 -2.42
#